data_AF-K3YZW4-F1
#
_entry.id   AF-K3YZW4-F1
#
_cell.length_a   1.000
_cell.length_b   1.000
_cell.length_c   1.000
_cell.angle_alpha   90.00
_cell.angle_beta   90.00
_cell.angle_gamma   90.00
#
_symmetry.space_group_name_H-M   'P 1'
#
loop_
_entity.id
_entity.type
_entity.pdbx_description
1 polymer ?
#
loop_
_entity_poly.entity_id
_entity_poly.type
_entity_poly.pdbx_seq_one_letter_code
_entity_poly.pdbx_strand_id
1 'polypeptide(L)'
;MAQSHTRFSERTNTLLSMAKDLSRGFSVHVAVITFSPTSEPKRYGAPTVDSVIHTYHPKIHRSLSPFCSETTSVGKQNWWDVDVEALGVDELPVFVRALEVLRTNIQRHLDTMESSQKEKMQP
;
A
#
# COMPACT_ATOMS: atom_id res chain seq x y z
N MET A 1 -30.63 6.34 4.35
CA MET A 1 -29.18 6.42 4.62
C MET A 1 -28.69 5.61 5.84
N ALA A 2 -29.56 4.94 6.62
CA ALA A 2 -29.12 4.17 7.81
C ALA A 2 -28.65 2.72 7.54
N GLN A 3 -28.89 2.17 6.35
CA GLN A 3 -28.71 0.74 6.06
C GLN A 3 -27.27 0.32 5.73
N SER A 4 -26.40 1.27 5.39
CA SER A 4 -24.99 1.02 5.06
C SER A 4 -24.10 0.92 6.30
N HIS A 5 -24.38 1.74 7.33
CA HIS A 5 -23.61 1.78 8.58
C HIS A 5 -23.72 0.47 9.40
N THR A 6 -24.90 -0.15 9.43
CA THR A 6 -25.11 -1.43 10.14
C THR A 6 -24.37 -2.57 9.43
N ARG A 7 -24.47 -2.65 8.10
CA ARG A 7 -23.78 -3.68 7.29
C ARG A 7 -22.27 -3.56 7.32
N PHE A 8 -21.73 -2.33 7.32
CA PHE A 8 -20.28 -2.13 7.49
C PHE A 8 -19.84 -2.66 8.86
N SER A 9 -20.50 -2.25 9.95
CA SER A 9 -20.12 -2.68 11.30
C SER A 9 -20.18 -4.19 11.48
N GLU A 10 -21.24 -4.84 10.98
CA GLU A 10 -21.41 -6.30 11.02
C GLU A 10 -20.30 -7.02 10.26
N ARG A 11 -20.05 -6.63 9.00
CA ARG A 11 -19.03 -7.26 8.15
C ARG A 11 -17.62 -7.05 8.70
N THR A 12 -17.33 -5.86 9.23
CA THR A 12 -16.04 -5.57 9.88
C THR A 12 -15.83 -6.45 11.10
N ASN A 13 -16.86 -6.66 11.93
CA ASN A 13 -16.73 -7.54 13.10
C ASN A 13 -16.47 -9.00 12.67
N THR A 14 -17.15 -9.51 11.64
CA THR A 14 -16.89 -10.84 11.08
C THR A 14 -15.46 -10.94 10.55
N LEU A 15 -14.97 -9.92 9.84
CA LEU A 15 -13.61 -9.88 9.32
C LEU A 15 -12.56 -9.93 10.44
N LEU A 16 -12.74 -9.15 11.50
CA LEU A 16 -11.84 -9.17 12.66
C LEU A 16 -11.89 -10.51 13.39
N SER A 17 -13.04 -11.17 13.45
CA SER A 17 -13.16 -12.53 14.00
C SER A 17 -12.37 -13.53 13.18
N MET A 18 -12.51 -13.52 11.86
CA MET A 18 -11.76 -14.41 10.96
C MET A 18 -10.25 -14.20 11.09
N ALA A 19 -9.80 -12.94 11.15
CA ALA A 19 -8.38 -12.64 11.35
C ALA A 19 -7.85 -13.18 12.68
N LYS A 20 -8.68 -13.13 13.74
CA LYS A 20 -8.35 -13.70 15.06
C LYS A 20 -8.31 -15.22 15.05
N ASP A 21 -9.21 -15.87 14.32
CA ASP A 21 -9.21 -17.32 14.19
C ASP A 21 -8.01 -17.81 13.39
N LEU A 22 -7.64 -17.08 12.33
CA LEU A 22 -6.43 -17.37 11.55
C LEU A 22 -5.16 -17.23 12.41
N SER A 23 -5.02 -16.14 13.15
CA SER A 23 -3.82 -15.94 13.98
C SER A 23 -3.67 -17.01 15.06
N ARG A 24 -4.79 -17.43 15.69
CA ARG A 24 -4.79 -18.47 16.73
C ARG A 24 -4.64 -19.89 16.17
N GLY A 25 -5.28 -20.19 15.06
CA GLY A 25 -5.30 -21.53 14.47
C GLY A 25 -4.00 -21.87 13.75
N PHE A 26 -3.36 -20.88 13.13
CA PHE A 26 -2.20 -21.09 12.26
C PHE A 26 -0.94 -20.33 12.68
N SER A 27 -0.96 -19.61 13.82
CA SER A 27 0.16 -18.80 14.31
C SER A 27 0.69 -17.79 13.27
N VAL A 28 -0.22 -17.26 12.43
CA VAL A 28 0.13 -16.32 11.36
C VAL A 28 0.11 -14.88 11.87
N HIS A 29 1.06 -14.09 11.36
CA HIS A 29 1.12 -12.64 11.59
C HIS A 29 0.15 -11.92 10.66
N VAL A 30 -0.87 -11.32 11.23
CA VAL A 30 -1.92 -10.62 10.47
C VAL A 30 -2.27 -9.31 11.15
N ALA A 31 -2.47 -8.28 10.35
CA ALA A 31 -3.04 -7.01 10.77
C ALA A 31 -4.17 -6.62 9.82
N VAL A 32 -5.31 -6.24 10.40
CA VAL A 32 -6.48 -5.74 9.68
C VAL A 32 -6.83 -4.39 10.28
N ILE A 33 -6.93 -3.37 9.44
CA ILE A 33 -7.33 -2.01 9.83
C ILE A 33 -8.46 -1.60 8.90
N THR A 34 -9.59 -1.21 9.47
CA THR A 34 -10.76 -0.78 8.72
C THR A 34 -11.13 0.64 9.12
N PHE A 35 -11.21 1.51 8.13
CA PHE A 35 -11.67 2.89 8.27
C PHE A 35 -13.12 2.98 7.81
N SER A 36 -13.93 3.77 8.52
CA SER A 36 -15.25 4.13 8.03
C SER A 36 -15.45 5.63 8.18
N PRO A 37 -16.25 6.27 7.31
CA PRO A 37 -16.41 7.73 7.28
C PRO A 37 -16.96 8.33 8.58
N THR A 38 -17.69 7.54 9.39
CA THR A 38 -18.41 8.03 10.57
C THR A 38 -18.00 7.34 11.86
N SER A 39 -17.06 6.39 11.81
CA SER A 39 -16.69 5.59 12.97
C SER A 39 -15.19 5.60 13.16
N GLU A 40 -14.78 5.47 14.41
CA GLU A 40 -13.38 5.27 14.74
C GLU A 40 -12.81 4.06 13.99
N PRO A 41 -11.54 4.12 13.57
CA PRO A 41 -10.88 2.99 12.93
C PRO A 41 -10.91 1.77 13.85
N LYS A 42 -11.40 0.65 13.33
CA LYS A 42 -11.32 -0.65 14.01
C LYS A 42 -10.09 -1.38 13.52
N ARG A 43 -9.37 -2.03 14.43
CA ARG A 43 -8.12 -2.72 14.13
C ARG A 43 -7.96 -4.02 14.90
N TYR A 44 -7.35 -4.99 14.25
CA TYR A 44 -6.86 -6.23 14.87
C TYR A 44 -5.44 -6.47 14.39
N GLY A 45 -4.56 -6.91 15.29
CA GLY A 45 -3.19 -7.27 14.95
C GLY A 45 -2.68 -8.35 15.88
N ALA A 46 -1.99 -9.33 15.32
CA ALA A 46 -1.28 -10.37 16.05
C ALA A 46 0.13 -10.52 15.45
N PRO A 47 1.23 -10.27 16.21
CA PRO A 47 1.27 -9.92 17.63
C PRO A 47 0.76 -8.51 17.96
N THR A 48 1.09 -7.50 17.15
CA THR A 48 0.50 -6.16 17.21
C THR A 48 0.40 -5.61 15.79
N VAL A 49 -0.51 -4.66 15.57
CA VAL A 49 -0.68 -4.01 14.27
C VAL A 49 0.64 -3.39 13.80
N ASP A 50 1.32 -2.64 14.68
CA ASP A 50 2.57 -1.97 14.36
C ASP A 50 3.70 -2.95 14.03
N SER A 51 3.84 -4.06 14.76
CA SER A 51 4.85 -5.09 14.44
C SER A 51 4.66 -5.68 13.04
N VAL A 52 3.41 -5.94 12.66
CA VAL A 52 3.08 -6.46 11.33
C VAL A 52 3.37 -5.40 10.27
N ILE A 53 2.93 -4.15 10.47
CA ILE A 53 3.22 -3.04 9.55
C ILE A 53 4.72 -2.84 9.36
N HIS A 54 5.50 -2.83 10.45
CA HIS A 54 6.96 -2.69 10.38
C HIS A 54 7.65 -3.82 9.61
N THR A 55 7.04 -5.01 9.56
CA THR A 55 7.54 -6.12 8.75
C THR A 55 7.33 -5.87 7.25
N TYR A 56 6.20 -5.25 6.88
CA TYR A 56 5.85 -4.94 5.48
C TYR A 56 6.29 -3.54 5.02
N HIS A 57 6.72 -2.67 5.92
CA HIS A 57 7.48 -1.45 5.65
C HIS A 57 8.96 -1.70 5.95
N PRO A 58 9.72 -2.36 5.04
CA PRO A 58 11.15 -2.50 5.22
C PRO A 58 11.77 -1.11 5.10
N LYS A 59 12.08 -0.49 6.25
CA LYS A 59 12.87 0.75 6.38
C LYS A 59 12.68 1.69 5.19
N ILE A 60 11.57 2.46 5.15
CA ILE A 60 11.69 3.78 4.54
C ILE A 60 12.81 4.44 5.34
N HIS A 61 13.98 4.58 4.71
CA HIS A 61 15.21 5.02 5.34
C HIS A 61 14.89 6.20 6.26
N ARG A 62 15.37 6.08 7.51
CA ARG A 62 15.23 6.94 8.69
C ARG A 62 15.69 8.41 8.46
N SER A 63 15.31 9.03 7.36
CA SER A 63 15.93 10.25 6.83
C SER A 63 14.93 11.32 6.37
N LEU A 64 13.64 11.20 6.67
CA LEU A 64 12.72 12.30 6.43
C LEU A 64 12.12 12.76 7.76
N SER A 65 12.86 13.70 8.35
CA SER A 65 12.45 14.88 9.13
C SER A 65 11.41 14.76 10.26
N PRO A 66 11.68 15.37 11.44
CA PRO A 66 10.74 15.43 12.54
C PRO A 66 9.71 16.54 12.28
N PHE A 67 8.73 16.28 11.42
CA PHE A 67 7.51 17.07 11.45
C PHE A 67 6.34 16.28 10.86
N CYS A 68 5.58 15.64 11.72
CA CYS A 68 4.18 15.40 11.47
C CYS A 68 3.42 16.02 12.64
N SER A 69 3.39 17.35 12.66
CA SER A 69 2.34 18.05 13.39
C SER A 69 1.06 17.94 12.59
N GLU A 70 0.04 17.49 13.32
CA GLU A 70 -1.37 17.76 13.09
C GLU A 70 -1.62 19.00 12.23
N THR A 71 -2.10 18.80 11.00
CA THR A 71 -2.73 19.86 10.20
C THR A 71 -3.85 19.25 9.35
N THR A 72 -5.06 19.53 9.83
CA THR A 72 -6.29 19.84 9.12
C THR A 72 -6.21 19.92 7.58
N SER A 73 -7.14 19.18 6.96
CA SER A 73 -7.89 19.50 5.72
C SER A 73 -7.16 19.79 4.41
N VAL A 74 -7.52 18.98 3.40
CA VAL A 74 -7.42 19.19 1.94
C VAL A 74 -6.03 19.00 1.33
N GLY A 75 -5.90 17.96 0.50
CA GLY A 75 -4.91 17.95 -0.60
C GLY A 75 -3.80 16.91 -0.56
N LYS A 76 -3.86 15.88 0.30
CA LYS A 76 -2.97 14.72 0.20
C LYS A 76 -3.80 13.46 0.04
N GLN A 77 -4.25 13.25 -1.19
CA GLN A 77 -4.94 12.03 -1.57
C GLN A 77 -3.86 10.97 -1.74
N ASN A 78 -3.96 9.91 -0.94
CA ASN A 78 -3.08 8.75 -1.00
C ASN A 78 -3.21 8.16 -2.41
N TRP A 79 -2.13 7.71 -3.06
CA TRP A 79 -2.18 7.23 -4.45
C TRP A 79 -3.20 6.11 -4.69
N TRP A 80 -3.60 5.38 -3.63
CA TRP A 80 -4.63 4.33 -3.67
C TRP A 80 -6.05 4.79 -3.27
N ASP A 81 -6.23 6.03 -2.79
CA ASP A 81 -7.54 6.67 -2.55
C ASP A 81 -8.00 7.52 -3.74
N VAL A 82 -7.20 7.59 -4.81
CA VAL A 82 -7.61 8.27 -6.05
C VAL A 82 -8.63 7.39 -6.75
N ASP A 83 -9.84 7.94 -6.94
CA ASP A 83 -10.88 7.29 -7.72
C ASP A 83 -10.39 7.09 -9.16
N VAL A 84 -10.14 5.83 -9.52
CA VAL A 84 -9.62 5.43 -10.84
C VAL A 84 -10.61 5.80 -11.95
N GLU A 85 -11.91 5.85 -11.66
CA GLU A 85 -12.96 6.24 -12.62
C GLU A 85 -13.07 7.77 -12.76
N ALA A 86 -12.57 8.53 -11.77
CA ALA A 86 -12.45 10.00 -11.84
C ALA A 86 -11.12 10.47 -12.42
N LEU A 87 -10.15 9.57 -12.61
CA LEU A 87 -8.92 9.82 -13.35
C LEU A 87 -9.28 10.07 -14.81
N GLY A 88 -9.43 11.35 -15.17
CA GLY A 88 -9.94 11.75 -16.47
C GLY A 88 -9.15 11.10 -17.61
N VAL A 89 -9.84 10.83 -18.72
CA VAL A 89 -9.24 10.26 -19.95
C VAL A 89 -8.03 11.07 -20.42
N ASP A 90 -7.97 12.36 -20.06
CA ASP A 90 -6.89 13.30 -20.34
C ASP A 90 -5.57 13.01 -19.58
N GLU A 91 -5.62 12.25 -18.48
CA GLU A 91 -4.45 11.85 -17.68
C GLU A 91 -3.83 10.52 -18.15
N LEU A 92 -4.60 9.71 -18.89
CA LEU A 92 -4.16 8.44 -19.47
C LEU A 92 -2.90 8.59 -20.35
N PRO A 93 -2.80 9.61 -21.23
CA PRO A 93 -1.60 9.84 -22.03
C PRO A 93 -0.35 10.15 -21.19
N VAL A 94 -0.50 10.77 -20.02
CA VAL A 94 0.62 11.03 -19.10
C VAL A 94 1.11 9.72 -18.51
N PHE A 95 0.18 8.84 -18.10
CA PHE A 95 0.50 7.53 -17.56
C PHE A 95 1.16 6.61 -18.59
N VAL A 96 0.64 6.59 -19.82
CA VAL A 96 1.24 5.85 -20.95
C VAL A 96 2.68 6.30 -21.19
N ARG A 97 2.93 7.62 -21.26
CA ARG A 97 4.29 8.17 -21.39
C ARG A 97 5.21 7.75 -20.24
N ALA A 98 4.70 7.73 -19.00
CA ALA A 98 5.47 7.30 -17.85
C ALA A 98 5.86 5.81 -17.93
N LEU A 99 4.94 4.95 -18.41
CA LEU A 99 5.22 3.52 -18.62
C LEU A 99 6.23 3.29 -19.75
N GLU A 100 6.20 4.08 -20.82
CA GLU A 100 7.18 4.01 -21.91
C GLU A 100 8.60 4.39 -21.42
N VAL A 101 8.71 5.44 -20.60
CA VAL A 101 9.97 5.82 -19.95
C VAL A 101 10.48 4.70 -19.05
N LEU A 102 9.60 4.12 -18.23
CA LEU A 102 9.96 3.01 -17.35
C LEU A 102 10.45 1.80 -18.14
N ARG A 103 9.74 1.41 -19.20
CA ARG A 103 10.14 0.32 -20.10
C ARG A 103 11.54 0.56 -20.67
N THR A 104 11.82 1.78 -21.12
CA THR A 104 13.13 2.16 -21.68
C THR A 104 14.24 2.06 -20.63
N ASN A 105 13.97 2.47 -19.39
CA ASN A 105 14.93 2.39 -18.30
C ASN A 105 15.24 0.94 -17.92
N ILE A 106 14.22 0.08 -17.86
CA ILE A 106 14.40 -1.35 -17.60
C ILE A 106 15.22 -1.98 -18.73
N GLN A 107 14.89 -1.69 -19.98
CA GLN A 107 15.63 -2.22 -21.13
C GLN A 107 17.12 -1.84 -21.07
N ARG A 108 17.42 -0.56 -20.85
CA ARG A 108 18.81 -0.09 -20.69
C ARG A 108 19.54 -0.81 -19.56
N HIS A 109 18.85 -1.09 -18.46
CA HIS A 109 19.43 -1.81 -17.34
C HIS A 109 19.76 -3.26 -17.73
N LEU A 110 18.87 -3.94 -18.45
CA LEU A 110 19.12 -5.29 -18.98
C LEU A 110 20.32 -5.30 -19.93
N ASP A 111 20.39 -4.35 -20.86
CA ASP A 111 21.51 -4.23 -21.81
C ASP A 111 22.83 -3.96 -21.06
N THR A 112 22.79 -3.15 -20.00
CA THR A 112 23.94 -2.90 -19.11
C THR A 112 24.39 -4.20 -18.45
N MET A 113 23.46 -4.97 -17.87
CA MET A 113 23.75 -6.25 -17.23
C MET A 113 24.33 -7.27 -18.21
N GLU A 114 23.81 -7.33 -19.44
CA GLU A 114 24.28 -8.23 -20.49
C GLU A 114 25.69 -7.85 -20.97
N SER A 115 25.96 -6.55 -21.13
CA SER A 115 27.30 -6.05 -21.49
C SER A 115 28.36 -6.36 -20.42
N SER A 116 28.03 -6.20 -19.14
CA SER A 116 28.92 -6.54 -18.03
C SER A 116 29.17 -8.05 -17.91
N GLN A 117 28.20 -8.90 -18.29
CA GLN A 117 28.43 -10.35 -18.37
C GLN A 117 29.38 -10.71 -19.51
N LYS A 118 29.22 -10.10 -20.68
CA LYS A 118 30.04 -10.39 -21.86
C LYS A 118 31.49 -9.94 -21.70
N GLU A 119 31.72 -8.79 -21.04
CA GLU A 119 33.06 -8.30 -20.69
C GLU A 119 33.80 -9.27 -19.76
N LYS A 120 33.09 -9.89 -18.81
CA LYS A 120 33.67 -10.84 -17.85
C LYS A 120 34.01 -12.22 -18.45
N MET A 121 33.59 -12.49 -19.68
CA MET A 121 33.82 -13.75 -20.41
C MET A 121 34.87 -13.63 -21.53
N GLN A 122 35.50 -12.46 -21.71
CA GLN A 122 36.66 -12.34 -22.60
C GLN A 122 37.94 -12.76 -21.85
N PRO A 123 38.74 -13.70 -22.40
CA PRO A 123 40.00 -14.17 -21.79
C PRO A 123 41.14 -13.15 -21.87
#